data_AF-A0A434RPY4-F1
#
_entry.id   AF-A0A434RPY4-F1
#
_cell.length_a   1.000
_cell.length_b   1.000
_cell.length_c   1.000
_cell.angle_alpha   90.00
_cell.angle_beta   90.00
_cell.angle_gamma   90.00
#
_symmetry.space_group_name_H-M   'P 1'
#
loop_
_entity.id
_entity.type
_entity.pdbx_description
1 polymer ?
#
loop_
_entity_poly.entity_id
_entity_poly.type
_entity_poly.pdbx_seq_one_letter_code
_entity_poly.pdbx_strand_id
1 'polypeptide(L)' 'MTQTAPDLLRIAVAQLNPTVGDVAGNLAKAREARADATRQGADLVLYTELFLAGYPPEDLVL' A
#
# COMPACT_ATOMS: atom_id res chain seq x y z
N MET A 1 -22.50 18.86 5.45
CA MET A 1 -21.96 18.01 6.55
C MET A 1 -20.45 18.12 6.48
N THR A 2 -19.86 19.06 7.21
CA THR A 2 -18.40 19.14 7.35
C THR A 2 -17.99 18.14 8.41
N GLN A 3 -17.47 16.99 8.00
CA GLN A 3 -16.83 16.07 8.93
C GLN A 3 -15.53 16.73 9.38
N THR A 4 -15.45 17.11 10.65
CA THR A 4 -14.23 17.61 11.27
C THR A 4 -13.15 16.54 11.11
N ALA A 5 -11.95 16.94 10.69
CA ALA A 5 -10.82 16.02 10.59
C ALA A 5 -10.59 15.34 11.95
N PRO A 6 -10.24 14.04 11.98
CA PRO A 6 -10.02 13.35 13.25
C PRO A 6 -8.82 13.97 13.98
N ASP A 7 -8.93 14.10 15.32
CA ASP A 7 -7.85 14.62 16.18
C ASP A 7 -6.60 13.72 16.20
N LEU A 8 -6.73 12.48 15.70
CA LEU A 8 -5.67 11.48 15.57
C LEU A 8 -5.77 10.80 14.20
N LEU A 9 -4.67 10.78 13.45
CA LEU A 9 -4.53 10.03 12.20
C LEU A 9 -3.56 8.87 12.41
N ARG A 10 -4.03 7.63 12.27
CA ARG A 10 -3.21 6.42 12.36
C ARG A 10 -2.76 5.99 10.97
N ILE A 11 -1.45 5.96 10.75
CA ILE A 11 -0.83 5.60 9.48
C ILE A 11 -0.11 4.27 9.63
N ALA A 12 -0.49 3.27 8.84
CA ALA A 12 0.25 2.03 8.66
C ALA A 12 1.27 2.19 7.52
N VAL A 13 2.50 1.70 7.73
CA VAL A 13 3.53 1.65 6.69
C VAL A 13 3.77 0.19 6.31
N ALA A 14 3.31 -0.20 5.13
CA ALA A 14 3.41 -1.57 4.64
C ALA A 14 4.79 -1.81 4.01
N GLN A 15 5.75 -2.18 4.84
CA GLN A 15 7.09 -2.58 4.39
C GLN A 15 7.08 -4.05 3.95
N LEU A 16 6.90 -4.28 2.65
CA LEU A 16 6.76 -5.61 2.05
C LEU A 16 7.80 -5.83 0.95
N ASN A 17 7.84 -7.05 0.41
CA ASN A 17 8.75 -7.44 -0.67
C ASN A 17 7.97 -7.61 -2.00
N PRO A 18 7.69 -6.52 -2.76
CA PRO A 18 7.06 -6.63 -4.08
C PRO A 18 8.03 -7.26 -5.09
N THR A 19 7.48 -7.92 -6.12
CA THR A 19 8.26 -8.59 -7.17
C THR A 19 8.10 -7.83 -8.48
N VAL A 20 9.20 -7.42 -9.10
CA VAL A 20 9.18 -6.66 -10.36
C VAL A 20 8.41 -7.45 -11.44
N GLY A 21 7.44 -6.79 -12.08
CA GLY A 21 6.59 -7.37 -13.13
C GLY A 21 5.38 -8.19 -12.65
N ASP A 22 5.36 -8.62 -11.38
CA ASP A 22 4.24 -9.41 -10.83
C ASP A 22 3.12 -8.51 -10.27
N VAL A 23 2.39 -7.84 -11.17
CA VAL A 23 1.32 -6.91 -10.79
C VAL A 23 0.21 -7.60 -9.99
N ALA A 24 -0.15 -8.83 -10.38
CA ALA A 24 -1.22 -9.58 -9.72
C ALA A 24 -0.82 -10.01 -8.30
N GLY A 25 0.39 -10.55 -8.13
CA GLY A 25 0.92 -10.94 -6.82
C GLY A 25 1.17 -9.73 -5.92
N ASN A 26 1.68 -8.62 -6.46
CA ASN A 26 1.85 -7.40 -5.69
C ASN A 26 0.51 -6.78 -5.28
N LEU A 27 -0.52 -6.85 -6.13
CA LEU A 27 -1.88 -6.44 -5.76
C LEU A 27 -2.45 -7.31 -4.63
N ALA A 28 -2.18 -8.62 -4.64
CA ALA A 28 -2.58 -9.51 -3.56
C ALA A 28 -1.90 -9.12 -2.23
N LYS A 29 -0.58 -8.89 -2.25
CA LYS A 29 0.19 -8.38 -1.08
C LYS A 29 -0.39 -7.05 -0.57
N ALA A 30 -0.70 -6.11 -1.45
CA ALA A 30 -1.30 -4.83 -1.08
C ALA A 30 -2.68 -5.02 -0.43
N ARG A 31 -3.53 -5.90 -0.97
CA ARG A 31 -4.85 -6.16 -0.40
C ARG A 31 -4.78 -6.80 0.99
N GLU A 32 -3.85 -7.73 1.19
CA GLU A 32 -3.62 -8.36 2.49
C GLU A 32 -3.13 -7.33 3.52
N ALA A 33 -2.14 -6.52 3.18
CA ALA A 33 -1.63 -5.48 4.06
C ALA A 33 -2.66 -4.40 4.36
N ARG A 34 -3.52 -4.02 3.39
CA ARG A 34 -4.66 -3.14 3.64
C ARG A 34 -5.62 -3.75 4.66
N ALA A 35 -5.96 -5.03 4.50
CA ALA A 35 -6.85 -5.71 5.43
C ALA A 35 -6.25 -5.79 6.84
N ASP A 36 -4.93 -5.99 6.94
CA ASP A 36 -4.21 -5.97 8.22
C ASP A 36 -4.19 -4.59 8.86
N ALA A 37 -3.88 -3.54 8.09
CA ALA A 37 -3.93 -2.16 8.56
C ALA A 37 -5.33 -1.78 9.08
N THR A 38 -6.40 -2.22 8.39
CA THR A 38 -7.78 -2.04 8.88
C THR A 38 -8.02 -2.75 10.22
N ARG A 39 -7.55 -3.99 10.39
CA ARG A 39 -7.66 -4.70 11.68
C ARG A 39 -6.92 -4.01 12.82
N GLN A 40 -5.82 -3.32 12.50
CA GLN A 40 -5.04 -2.53 13.45
C GLN A 40 -5.61 -1.11 13.69
N GLY A 41 -6.72 -0.74 13.02
CA GLY A 41 -7.37 0.56 13.17
C GLY A 41 -6.64 1.72 12.48
N ALA A 42 -5.89 1.44 11.41
CA ALA A 42 -5.25 2.48 10.61
C ALA A 42 -6.27 3.21 9.70
N ASP A 43 -6.11 4.52 9.59
CA ASP A 43 -6.88 5.40 8.71
C ASP A 43 -6.25 5.49 7.30
N LEU A 44 -4.94 5.31 7.23
CA LEU A 44 -4.15 5.35 6.00
C LEU A 44 -3.14 4.22 5.98
N VAL A 45 -2.92 3.60 4.82
CA VAL A 45 -1.81 2.66 4.58
C VAL A 45 -0.93 3.21 3.47
N LEU A 46 0.38 3.24 3.72
CA LEU A 46 1.41 3.63 2.75
C LEU A 46 2.14 2.40 2.24
N TYR A 47 2.48 2.42 0.95
CA TYR A 47 3.31 1.42 0.28
C TYR A 47 4.57 2.10 -0.27
N THR A 48 5.58 1.32 -0.64
CA THR A 48 6.79 1.84 -1.28
C THR A 48 6.50 2.35 -2.69
N GLU A 49 7.43 3.14 -3.24
CA GLU A 49 7.37 3.61 -4.63
C GLU A 49 7.17 2.43 -5.61
N LEU A 50 6.30 2.66 -6.61
CA LEU A 50 5.93 1.69 -7.65
C LEU A 50 5.55 0.29 -7.15
N PHE A 51 5.02 0.17 -5.92
CA PHE A 51 4.73 -1.11 -5.28
C PHE A 51 4.03 -2.16 -6.17
N LEU A 52 3.04 -1.76 -6.97
CA LEU A 52 2.30 -2.69 -7.84
C LEU A 52 3.18 -3.24 -8.98
N ALA A 53 4.00 -2.40 -9.60
CA ALA A 53 4.92 -2.83 -10.66
C ALA A 53 6.19 -3.49 -10.10
N GLY A 54 6.55 -3.20 -8.84
CA GLY A 54 7.88 -3.41 -8.29
C GLY A 54 8.85 -2.29 -8.72
N TYR A 55 9.94 -2.12 -7.97
CA TYR A 55 10.93 -1.07 -8.21
C TYR A 55 12.36 -1.64 -8.19
N PRO A 56 13.25 -1.21 -9.12
CA PRO A 56 12.95 -0.42 -10.32
C PRO A 56 12.32 -1.30 -11.41
N PRO A 57 11.34 -0.81 -12.20
CA PRO A 57 10.77 -1.59 -13.29
C PRO A 57 11.53 -1.46 -14.62
N GLU A 58 12.40 -0.46 -14.76
CA GLU A 58 13.18 -0.19 -15.98
C GLU A 58 12.28 -0.18 -17.23
N ASP A 59 12.71 -0.81 -18.33
CA ASP A 59 12.01 -0.84 -19.62
C ASP A 59 10.73 -1.70 -19.63
N LEU A 60 10.30 -2.26 -18.48
CA LEU A 60 8.99 -2.93 -18.37
C LEU A 60 7.82 -1.94 -18.39
N VAL A 61 8.09 -0.64 -18.24
CA VAL A 61 7.11 0.45 -18.29
C VAL A 61 7.50 1.40 -19.42
N LEU A 62 6.86 1.24 -20.60
CA LEU A 62 7.06 2.05 -21.81
C LEU A 62 5.90 3.01 -22.06
#